data_AF-A0A254NTF6-F1
#
_entry.id   AF-A0A254NTF6-F1
#
_cell.length_a   1.000
_cell.length_b   1.000
_cell.length_c   1.000
_cell.angle_alpha   90.00
_cell.angle_beta   90.00
_cell.angle_gamma   90.00
#
_symmetry.space_group_name_H-M   'P 1'
#
loop_
_entity.id
_entity.type
_entity.pdbx_description
1 polymer ?
#
loop_
_entity_poly.entity_id
_entity_poly.type
_entity_poly.pdbx_seq_one_letter_code
_entity_poly.pdbx_strand_id
1 'polypeptide(L)'
;MLHIVYLYAFAVMGLLLTERLATKLILVLNDEELSTFKKEHLSQTDGYRVYCWGIGIGAAVLTVLWLLNDLTSVSPLIFVVTTLVCAFRAHLEKKYIPHTRKHRVSWITAAAAAAISCIFFAIWLVYFK
;
A
#
# COMPACT_ATOMS: atom_id res chain seq x y z
N MET A 1 12.90 23.21 0.86
CA MET A 1 12.54 22.43 -0.34
C MET A 1 13.13 21.03 -0.35
N LEU A 2 14.44 20.82 -0.16
CA LEU A 2 15.03 19.48 -0.03
C LEU A 2 14.38 18.61 1.06
N HIS A 3 14.00 19.19 2.20
CA HIS A 3 13.39 18.46 3.32
C HIS A 3 12.07 17.75 2.99
N ILE A 4 11.28 18.29 2.06
CA ILE A 4 10.02 17.69 1.62
C ILE A 4 10.29 16.44 0.78
N VAL A 5 11.23 16.54 -0.15
CA VAL A 5 11.66 15.39 -0.98
C VAL A 5 12.24 14.28 -0.11
N TYR A 6 13.03 14.63 0.91
CA TYR A 6 13.51 13.64 1.89
C TYR A 6 12.38 12.97 2.66
N LEU A 7 11.32 13.70 3.01
CA LEU A 7 10.14 13.15 3.69
C LEU A 7 9.39 12.14 2.81
N TYR A 8 9.18 12.46 1.53
CA TYR A 8 8.60 11.51 0.57
C TYR A 8 9.50 10.28 0.38
N ALA A 9 10.80 10.48 0.18
CA ALA A 9 11.76 9.39 0.01
C ALA A 9 11.79 8.48 1.25
N PHE A 10 11.78 9.07 2.46
CA PHE A 10 11.74 8.33 3.71
C PHE A 10 10.44 7.52 3.86
N ALA A 11 9.29 8.11 3.53
CA ALA A 11 8.01 7.43 3.57
C ALA A 11 7.94 6.24 2.59
N VAL A 12 8.40 6.43 1.35
CA VAL A 12 8.43 5.38 0.33
C VAL A 12 9.40 4.27 0.73
N MET A 13 10.61 4.61 1.15
CA MET A 13 11.60 3.62 1.61
C MET A 13 11.14 2.87 2.86
N GLY A 14 10.50 3.55 3.80
CA GLY A 14 9.89 2.95 4.98
C GLY A 14 8.81 1.93 4.61
N LEU A 15 7.87 2.31 3.73
CA LEU A 15 6.82 1.40 3.25
C LEU A 15 7.39 0.18 2.50
N LEU A 16 8.39 0.39 1.63
CA LEU A 16 9.07 -0.70 0.93
C LEU A 16 9.78 -1.66 1.88
N LEU A 17 10.45 -1.13 2.92
CA LEU A 17 11.09 -1.94 3.96
C LEU A 17 10.05 -2.72 4.76
N THR A 18 8.94 -2.08 5.16
CA THR A 18 7.85 -2.75 5.87
C THR A 18 7.24 -3.86 5.03
N GLU A 19 6.97 -3.64 3.74
CA GLU A 19 6.44 -4.67 2.85
C GLU A 19 7.43 -5.85 2.70
N ARG A 20 8.73 -5.58 2.52
CA ARG A 20 9.75 -6.63 2.41
C ARG A 20 9.92 -7.42 3.70
N LEU A 21 9.93 -6.76 4.86
CA LEU A 21 10.06 -7.41 6.17
C LEU A 21 8.83 -8.25 6.49
N ALA A 22 7.62 -7.71 6.29
CA ALA A 22 6.38 -8.43 6.50
C ALA A 22 6.25 -9.62 5.53
N THR A 23 6.71 -9.46 4.28
CA THR A 23 6.77 -10.58 3.32
C THR A 23 7.73 -11.66 3.80
N LYS A 24 8.97 -11.31 4.19
CA LYS A 24 9.94 -12.30 4.71
C LYS A 24 9.43 -13.01 5.96
N LEU A 25 8.84 -12.29 6.90
CA LEU A 25 8.26 -12.85 8.12
C LEU A 25 7.18 -13.89 7.78
N ILE A 26 6.27 -13.53 6.86
CA ILE A 26 5.18 -14.42 6.46
C ILE A 26 5.68 -15.59 5.62
N LEU A 27 6.73 -15.42 4.80
CA LEU A 27 7.32 -16.53 4.04
C LEU A 27 7.94 -17.58 4.97
N VAL A 28 8.70 -17.15 5.97
CA VAL A 28 9.26 -18.03 7.02
C VAL A 28 8.16 -18.76 7.80
N LEU A 29 7.02 -18.11 8.03
CA LEU A 29 5.85 -18.70 8.70
C LEU A 29 5.02 -19.65 7.80
N ASN A 30 5.29 -19.72 6.50
CA ASN A 30 4.41 -20.35 5.51
C ASN A 30 5.11 -21.42 4.65
N ASP A 31 6.39 -21.71 4.91
CA ASP A 31 7.18 -22.73 4.19
C ASP A 31 6.62 -24.16 4.34
N GLU A 32 5.77 -24.42 5.33
CA GLU A 32 5.12 -25.74 5.50
C GLU A 32 3.79 -25.90 4.73
N GLU A 33 3.05 -24.83 4.42
CA GLU A 33 1.69 -24.90 3.85
C GLU A 33 1.63 -24.62 2.33
N LEU A 34 2.66 -24.01 1.73
CA LEU A 34 2.63 -23.59 0.32
C LEU A 34 2.86 -24.73 -0.69
N SER A 35 3.33 -25.89 -0.24
CA SER A 35 3.64 -27.04 -1.11
C SER A 35 2.39 -27.80 -1.57
N THR A 36 1.29 -27.73 -0.83
CA THR A 36 0.04 -28.49 -1.09
C THR A 36 -0.98 -27.74 -1.95
N PHE A 37 -0.97 -26.41 -2.01
CA PHE A 37 -2.03 -25.62 -2.68
C PHE A 37 -1.69 -25.15 -4.11
N LYS A 38 -0.54 -25.56 -4.65
CA LYS A 38 0.15 -24.85 -5.75
C LYS A 38 -0.51 -24.89 -7.14
N LYS A 39 -1.69 -25.49 -7.37
CA LYS A 39 -2.17 -25.65 -8.76
C LYS A 39 -3.63 -25.37 -9.10
N GLU A 40 -4.58 -25.33 -8.17
CA GLU A 40 -5.97 -25.52 -8.63
C GLU A 40 -6.84 -24.28 -8.85
N HIS A 41 -6.61 -23.10 -8.27
CA HIS A 41 -7.65 -22.04 -8.27
C HIS A 41 -7.18 -20.60 -8.59
N LEU A 42 -6.11 -20.41 -9.36
CA LEU A 42 -5.67 -19.07 -9.80
C LEU A 42 -6.47 -18.46 -10.98
N SER A 43 -7.62 -19.06 -11.32
CA SER A 43 -8.50 -18.63 -12.42
C SER A 43 -9.95 -18.48 -11.94
N GLN A 44 -10.21 -17.61 -10.97
CA GLN A 44 -11.56 -17.05 -10.79
C GLN A 44 -11.52 -15.58 -11.28
N THR A 45 -11.95 -15.44 -12.52
CA THR A 45 -11.69 -14.36 -13.49
C THR A 45 -12.23 -12.98 -13.11
N ASP A 46 -13.17 -12.87 -12.17
CA ASP A 46 -13.79 -11.59 -11.83
C ASP A 46 -13.15 -10.91 -10.61
N GLY A 47 -12.82 -11.66 -9.55
CA GLY A 47 -12.20 -11.11 -8.35
C GLY A 47 -10.79 -10.55 -8.61
N TYR A 48 -10.01 -11.27 -9.44
CA TYR A 48 -8.68 -10.82 -9.87
C TYR A 48 -8.75 -9.61 -10.80
N ARG A 49 -9.78 -9.54 -11.65
CA ARG A 49 -10.02 -8.38 -12.52
C ARG A 49 -10.34 -7.14 -11.70
N VAL A 50 -11.25 -7.22 -10.72
CA VAL A 50 -11.55 -6.11 -9.79
C VAL A 50 -10.31 -5.68 -9.01
N TYR A 51 -9.44 -6.63 -8.64
CA TYR A 51 -8.16 -6.33 -8.01
C TYR A 51 -7.23 -5.52 -8.90
N CYS A 52 -7.01 -5.96 -10.14
CA CYS A 52 -6.17 -5.23 -11.10
C CYS A 52 -6.74 -3.85 -11.43
N TRP A 53 -8.06 -3.74 -11.63
CA TRP A 53 -8.72 -2.44 -11.89
C TRP A 53 -8.60 -1.49 -10.71
N GLY A 54 -8.86 -1.95 -9.48
CA GLY A 54 -8.80 -1.06 -8.32
C GLY A 54 -7.38 -0.58 -8.00
N ILE A 55 -6.35 -1.41 -8.22
CA ILE A 55 -4.95 -0.96 -8.14
C ILE A 55 -4.62 0.01 -9.29
N GLY A 56 -5.09 -0.27 -10.50
CA GLY A 56 -4.90 0.60 -11.66
C GLY A 56 -5.54 1.98 -11.48
N ILE A 57 -6.77 2.04 -10.96
CA ILE A 57 -7.45 3.29 -10.60
C ILE A 57 -6.67 4.01 -9.50
N GLY A 58 -6.23 3.29 -8.46
CA GLY A 58 -5.39 3.86 -7.41
C GLY A 58 -4.11 4.52 -7.95
N ALA A 59 -3.41 3.83 -8.86
CA ALA A 59 -2.23 4.36 -9.51
C ALA A 59 -2.55 5.60 -10.38
N ALA A 60 -3.63 5.56 -11.15
CA ALA A 60 -4.06 6.70 -11.97
C ALA A 60 -4.39 7.93 -11.12
N VAL A 61 -5.11 7.76 -10.00
CA VAL A 61 -5.41 8.85 -9.05
C VAL A 61 -4.12 9.41 -8.45
N LEU A 62 -3.16 8.57 -8.07
CA LEU A 62 -1.86 9.02 -7.58
C LEU A 62 -1.07 9.79 -8.65
N THR A 63 -1.07 9.32 -9.90
CA THR A 63 -0.42 10.04 -11.01
C THR A 63 -1.07 11.39 -11.28
N VAL A 64 -2.40 11.46 -11.26
CA VAL A 64 -3.12 12.73 -11.43
C VAL A 64 -2.83 13.69 -10.28
N LEU A 65 -2.87 13.22 -9.03
CA LEU A 65 -2.51 14.04 -7.86
C LEU A 65 -1.05 14.50 -7.87
N TRP A 66 -0.16 13.70 -8.45
CA TRP A 66 1.23 14.07 -8.65
C TRP A 66 1.39 15.14 -9.73
N LEU A 67 0.64 15.06 -10.83
CA LEU A 67 0.67 16.03 -11.93
C LEU A 67 0.00 17.36 -11.56
N LEU A 68 -1.01 17.33 -10.67
CA LEU A 68 -1.76 18.51 -10.25
C LEU A 68 -1.11 19.27 -9.09
N ASN A 69 -0.29 18.60 -8.27
CA ASN A 69 0.50 19.30 -7.27
C ASN A 69 1.76 19.86 -7.92
N ASP A 70 1.99 21.16 -7.75
CA ASP A 70 3.34 21.66 -7.85
C ASP A 70 4.20 20.85 -6.87
N LEU A 71 5.34 20.32 -7.35
CA LEU A 71 6.36 19.58 -6.56
C LEU A 71 6.77 20.29 -5.25
N THR A 72 6.42 21.57 -5.14
CA THR A 72 6.69 22.49 -4.03
C THR A 72 5.62 22.46 -2.94
N SER A 73 4.41 21.99 -3.24
CA SER A 73 3.26 21.91 -2.34
C SER A 73 3.02 20.48 -1.87
N VAL A 74 3.21 20.24 -0.57
CA VAL A 74 2.92 18.93 0.03
C VAL A 74 1.41 18.83 0.21
N SER A 75 0.75 18.06 -0.66
CA SER A 75 -0.66 17.74 -0.44
C SER A 75 -0.78 16.48 0.43
N PRO A 76 -1.41 16.57 1.61
CA PRO A 76 -1.67 15.40 2.45
C PRO A 76 -2.56 14.37 1.75
N LEU A 77 -3.30 14.76 0.72
CA LEU A 77 -4.16 13.88 -0.07
C LEU A 77 -3.39 12.71 -0.70
N ILE A 78 -2.14 12.91 -1.12
CA ILE A 78 -1.33 11.84 -1.73
C ILE A 78 -1.14 10.67 -0.75
N PHE A 79 -0.87 10.98 0.53
CA PHE A 79 -0.67 9.97 1.56
C PHE A 79 -1.99 9.26 1.92
N VAL A 80 -3.08 10.02 2.00
CA VAL A 80 -4.43 9.47 2.23
C VAL A 80 -4.82 8.50 1.11
N VAL A 81 -4.64 8.88 -0.16
CA VAL A 81 -4.94 8.01 -1.30
C VAL A 81 -4.04 6.76 -1.28
N THR A 82 -2.75 6.91 -0.98
CA THR A 82 -1.84 5.76 -0.86
C THR A 82 -2.31 4.77 0.20
N THR A 83 -2.76 5.26 1.36
CA THR A 83 -3.33 4.43 2.43
C THR A 83 -4.58 3.69 1.96
N LEU A 84 -5.48 4.37 1.25
CA LEU A 84 -6.70 3.75 0.71
C LEU A 84 -6.37 2.66 -0.30
N VAL A 85 -5.38 2.87 -1.17
CA VAL A 85 -4.92 1.85 -2.13
C VAL A 85 -4.35 0.62 -1.41
N CYS A 86 -3.52 0.83 -0.38
CA CYS A 86 -2.99 -0.28 0.42
C CYS A 86 -4.09 -1.04 1.17
N ALA A 87 -5.05 -0.32 1.78
CA ALA A 87 -6.17 -0.93 2.50
C ALA A 87 -7.10 -1.70 1.54
N PHE A 88 -7.36 -1.15 0.36
CA PHE A 88 -8.11 -1.82 -0.70
C PHE A 88 -7.40 -3.12 -1.15
N ARG A 89 -6.09 -3.06 -1.41
CA ARG A 89 -5.27 -4.25 -1.72
C ARG A 89 -5.39 -5.30 -0.63
N ALA A 90 -5.26 -4.91 0.65
CA ALA A 90 -5.38 -5.81 1.79
C ALA A 90 -6.77 -6.46 1.90
N HIS A 91 -7.83 -5.67 1.69
CA HIS A 91 -9.20 -6.16 1.70
C HIS A 91 -9.44 -7.19 0.58
N LEU A 92 -8.99 -6.88 -0.63
CA LEU A 92 -9.15 -7.77 -1.78
C LEU A 92 -8.32 -9.05 -1.68
N GLU A 93 -7.08 -8.96 -1.20
CA GLU A 93 -6.26 -10.15 -0.94
C GLU A 93 -6.91 -11.04 0.13
N LYS A 94 -7.57 -10.45 1.13
CA LYS A 94 -8.31 -11.23 2.14
C LYS A 94 -9.53 -11.91 1.53
N LYS A 95 -10.25 -11.23 0.64
CA LYS A 95 -11.50 -11.72 0.04
C LYS A 95 -11.27 -12.76 -1.06
N TYR A 96 -10.28 -12.53 -1.94
CA TYR A 96 -10.06 -13.33 -3.15
C TYR A 96 -8.84 -14.25 -3.08
N ILE A 97 -7.88 -13.99 -2.18
CA ILE A 97 -6.65 -14.80 -2.04
C ILE A 97 -6.34 -15.12 -0.56
N PRO A 98 -7.33 -15.58 0.25
CA PRO A 98 -7.16 -15.77 1.68
C PRO A 98 -6.06 -16.78 2.02
N HIS A 99 -5.92 -17.83 1.20
CA HIS A 99 -5.03 -18.97 1.43
C HIS A 99 -3.54 -18.60 1.45
N THR A 100 -3.15 -17.53 0.75
CA THR A 100 -1.72 -17.14 0.68
C THR A 100 -1.26 -16.36 1.91
N ARG A 101 -2.18 -15.99 2.83
CA ARG A 101 -1.94 -15.09 3.97
C ARG A 101 -1.29 -13.74 3.60
N LYS A 102 -1.10 -13.43 2.32
CA LYS A 102 -0.54 -12.16 1.80
C LYS A 102 -1.33 -10.95 2.26
N HIS A 103 -2.63 -11.12 2.46
CA HIS A 103 -3.48 -10.09 3.05
C HIS A 103 -2.95 -9.58 4.38
N ARG A 104 -2.29 -10.42 5.21
CA ARG A 104 -1.67 -9.97 6.47
C ARG A 104 -0.51 -9.01 6.22
N VAL A 105 0.35 -9.28 5.22
CA VAL A 105 1.40 -8.34 4.78
C VAL A 105 0.72 -7.03 4.39
N SER A 106 -0.27 -7.09 3.51
CA SER A 106 -0.95 -5.92 2.98
C SER A 106 -1.68 -5.13 4.07
N TRP A 107 -2.23 -5.77 5.10
CA TRP A 107 -2.81 -5.10 6.28
C TRP A 107 -1.75 -4.37 7.10
N ILE A 108 -0.58 -4.98 7.31
CA ILE A 108 0.55 -4.33 7.99
C ILE A 108 1.03 -3.12 7.18
N THR A 109 1.17 -3.26 5.87
CA THR A 109 1.57 -2.17 4.99
C THR A 109 0.53 -1.05 4.96
N ALA A 110 -0.77 -1.39 4.96
CA ALA A 110 -1.86 -0.41 5.04
C ALA A 110 -1.87 0.33 6.38
N ALA A 111 -1.62 -0.37 7.50
CA ALA A 111 -1.50 0.25 8.81
C ALA A 111 -0.30 1.20 8.89
N ALA A 112 0.84 0.81 8.34
CA ALA A 112 2.02 1.67 8.24
C ALA A 112 1.75 2.91 7.36
N ALA A 113 1.08 2.74 6.21
CA ALA A 113 0.67 3.85 5.34
C ALA A 113 -0.28 4.81 6.07
N ALA A 114 -1.23 4.28 6.84
CA ALA A 114 -2.14 5.09 7.64
C ALA A 114 -1.40 5.90 8.71
N ALA A 115 -0.46 5.27 9.44
CA ALA A 115 0.36 5.95 10.43
C ALA A 115 1.19 7.08 9.81
N ILE A 116 1.84 6.82 8.67
CA ILE A 116 2.59 7.85 7.92
C ILE A 116 1.66 8.98 7.51
N SER A 117 0.47 8.68 6.99
CA SER A 117 -0.52 9.68 6.59
C SER A 117 -0.95 10.56 7.76
N CYS A 118 -1.21 9.98 8.93
CA CYS A 118 -1.55 10.73 10.14
C CYS A 118 -0.41 11.64 10.60
N ILE A 119 0.84 11.16 10.59
CA ILE A 119 2.02 11.95 10.96
C ILE A 119 2.18 13.13 9.99
N PHE A 120 2.08 12.89 8.69
CA PHE A 120 2.17 13.93 7.68
C PHE A 120 1.04 14.95 7.80
N PHE A 121 -0.19 14.51 8.07
CA PHE A 121 -1.32 15.40 8.27
C PHE A 121 -1.14 16.28 9.51
N ALA A 122 -0.61 15.72 10.60
CA ALA A 122 -0.29 16.48 11.81
C ALA A 122 0.81 17.52 11.55
N ILE A 123 1.89 17.14 10.84
CA ILE A 123 2.95 18.08 10.43
C ILE A 123 2.36 19.17 9.54
N TRP A 124 1.57 18.81 8.53
CA TRP A 124 0.96 19.78 7.63
C TRP A 124 0.09 20.80 8.37
N LEU A 125 -0.72 20.36 9.34
CA LEU A 125 -1.53 21.24 10.19
C LEU A 125 -0.71 22.21 11.06
N VAL A 126 0.51 21.84 11.45
CA VAL A 126 1.39 22.70 12.27
C VAL A 126 2.14 23.73 11.42
N TYR A 127 2.54 23.36 10.20
CA TYR A 127 3.41 24.20 9.37
C TYR A 127 2.69 25.05 8.33
N PHE A 128 1.47 24.70 7.92
CA PHE A 128 0.74 25.36 6.82
C PHE A 128 -0.62 25.94 7.25
N LYS A 129 -0.84 26.08 8.57
CA LYS A 129 -1.95 26.82 9.16
C LYS A 129 -1.47 28.19 9.60
#